data_AF-A0A8I3AJJ5-F1
#
_entry.id   AF-A0A8I3AJJ5-F1
#
_cell.length_a   1.000
_cell.length_b   1.000
_cell.length_c   1.000
_cell.angle_alpha   90.00
_cell.angle_beta   90.00
_cell.angle_gamma   90.00
#
_symmetry.space_group_name_H-M   'P 1'
#
loop_
_entity.id
_entity.type
_entity.pdbx_description
1 polymer ?
#
loop_
_entity_poly.entity_id
_entity_poly.type
_entity_poly.pdbx_seq_one_letter_code
_entity_poly.pdbx_strand_id
1 'polypeptide(L)'
;MTQLWRKPLMEASQSRVSLFGLGGTGKTQIALEYAYRFREANPTASIFWIRANTPEQMNQSFKDIAQECQISGCHDLEVDPLVTVINWLKKTQRNIWLMVIDNADDMQALFPSEGGYDTIRQ
;
A
#
# COMPACT_ATOMS: atom_id res chain seq x y z
N MET A 1 -30.47 33.23 5.29
CA MET A 1 -29.75 32.24 6.13
C MET A 1 -30.26 30.85 5.75
N THR A 2 -29.59 30.18 4.81
CA THR A 2 -29.97 28.82 4.38
C THR A 2 -28.78 27.91 4.64
N GLN A 3 -28.93 27.03 5.63
CA GLN A 3 -27.95 26.00 5.95
C GLN A 3 -27.90 24.98 4.80
N LEU A 4 -26.77 24.96 4.09
CA LEU A 4 -26.41 23.96 3.10
C LEU A 4 -26.00 22.67 3.81
N TRP A 5 -26.77 21.61 3.64
CA TRP A 5 -26.41 20.27 4.10
C TRP A 5 -25.10 19.83 3.43
N ARG A 6 -24.06 19.64 4.24
CA ARG A 6 -22.88 18.87 3.85
C ARG A 6 -23.35 17.45 3.51
N LYS A 7 -23.11 17.01 2.27
CA LYS A 7 -23.00 15.57 1.99
C LYS A 7 -21.98 15.01 3.01
N PRO A 8 -22.26 13.90 3.71
CA PRO A 8 -21.20 13.20 4.39
C PRO A 8 -20.17 12.90 3.30
N LEU A 9 -18.95 13.42 3.46
CA LEU A 9 -17.82 12.83 2.77
C LEU A 9 -17.90 11.36 3.19
N MET A 10 -18.26 10.47 2.26
CA MET A 10 -17.90 9.08 2.44
C MET A 10 -16.38 9.13 2.50
N GLU A 11 -15.84 9.22 3.72
CA GLU A 11 -14.46 8.87 3.96
C GLU A 11 -14.33 7.47 3.38
N ALA A 12 -13.60 7.37 2.27
CA ALA A 12 -13.35 6.09 1.64
C ALA A 12 -12.64 5.23 2.69
N SER A 13 -13.38 4.33 3.34
CA SER A 13 -12.81 3.42 4.32
C SER A 13 -11.95 2.43 3.55
N GLN A 14 -10.64 2.66 3.56
CA GLN A 14 -9.68 1.70 3.03
C GLN A 14 -9.78 0.44 3.89
N SER A 15 -10.48 -0.56 3.37
CA SER A 15 -10.65 -1.85 4.02
C SER A 15 -9.33 -2.62 3.99
N ARG A 16 -8.91 -3.15 5.14
CA ARG A 16 -7.70 -3.94 5.29
C ARG A 16 -8.07 -5.36 5.67
N VAL A 17 -7.47 -6.34 5.02
CA VAL A 17 -7.69 -7.78 5.26
C VAL A 17 -6.33 -8.46 5.35
N SER A 18 -6.19 -9.43 6.25
CA SER A 18 -4.99 -10.26 6.38
C SER A 18 -5.34 -11.72 6.12
N LEU A 19 -4.53 -12.39 5.29
CA LEU A 19 -4.57 -13.82 5.05
C LEU A 19 -3.39 -14.45 5.80
N PHE A 20 -3.67 -15.19 6.87
CA PHE A 20 -2.65 -15.86 7.68
C PHE A 20 -2.93 -17.37 7.77
N GLY A 21 -1.86 -18.14 7.98
CA GLY A 21 -1.95 -19.60 8.03
C GLY A 21 -0.61 -20.25 7.70
N LEU A 22 -0.53 -21.56 7.89
CA LEU A 22 0.69 -22.34 7.67
C LEU A 22 1.26 -22.16 6.26
N GLY A 23 2.56 -22.40 6.11
CA GLY A 23 3.22 -22.41 4.81
C GLY A 23 2.56 -23.42 3.86
N GLY A 24 2.44 -23.08 2.58
CA GLY A 24 1.89 -23.97 1.56
C GLY A 24 0.36 -24.11 1.52
N THR A 25 -0.41 -23.39 2.33
CA THR A 25 -1.88 -23.46 2.33
C THR A 25 -2.57 -22.72 1.18
N GLY A 26 -1.81 -22.11 0.26
CA GLY A 26 -2.37 -21.45 -0.92
C GLY A 26 -2.73 -19.96 -0.73
N LYS A 27 -2.23 -19.28 0.31
CA LYS A 27 -2.55 -17.87 0.61
C LYS A 27 -2.28 -16.93 -0.57
N THR A 28 -1.10 -17.06 -1.17
CA THR A 28 -0.69 -16.27 -2.33
C THR A 28 -1.61 -16.52 -3.53
N GLN A 29 -2.05 -17.76 -3.74
CA GLN A 29 -2.99 -18.14 -4.80
C GLN A 29 -4.38 -17.54 -4.57
N ILE A 30 -4.84 -17.49 -3.31
CA ILE A 30 -6.10 -16.81 -2.94
C ILE A 30 -5.99 -15.31 -3.21
N ALA A 31 -4.89 -14.68 -2.82
CA ALA A 31 -4.66 -13.26 -3.08
C ALA A 31 -4.63 -12.94 -4.59
N LEU A 32 -4.01 -13.81 -5.38
CA LEU A 32 -3.95 -13.70 -6.83
C LEU A 32 -5.36 -13.81 -7.47
N GLU A 33 -6.12 -14.83 -7.10
CA GLU A 33 -7.50 -15.03 -7.58
C GLU A 33 -8.39 -13.83 -7.21
N TYR A 34 -8.24 -13.30 -5.99
CA TYR A 34 -8.95 -12.10 -5.57
C TYR A 34 -8.58 -10.90 -6.44
N ALA A 35 -7.29 -10.68 -6.72
CA ALA A 35 -6.83 -9.59 -7.57
C ALA A 35 -7.41 -9.69 -8.99
N TYR A 36 -7.49 -10.89 -9.57
CA TYR A 36 -8.13 -11.11 -10.87
C TYR A 36 -9.60 -10.70 -10.85
N ARG A 37 -10.40 -11.24 -9.91
CA ARG A 37 -11.83 -10.90 -9.78
C ARG A 37 -12.06 -9.43 -9.47
N PHE A 38 -11.19 -8.83 -8.66
CA PHE A 38 -11.23 -7.41 -8.35
C PHE A 38 -11.06 -6.57 -9.61
N ARG A 39 -10.14 -6.95 -10.51
CA ARG A 39 -9.95 -6.29 -11.81
C ARG A 39 -11.16 -6.45 -12.73
N GLU A 40 -11.75 -7.65 -12.77
CA GLU A 40 -12.97 -7.89 -13.57
C GLU A 40 -14.12 -7.00 -13.12
N ALA A 41 -14.31 -6.86 -11.80
CA ALA A 41 -15.35 -6.00 -11.23
C ALA A 41 -15.01 -4.50 -11.34
N ASN A 42 -13.72 -4.15 -11.39
CA ASN A 42 -13.24 -2.77 -11.45
C ASN A 42 -12.19 -2.61 -12.56
N PRO A 43 -12.60 -2.52 -13.85
CA PRO A 43 -11.66 -2.53 -14.97
C PRO A 43 -10.66 -1.37 -15.00
N THR A 44 -10.98 -0.27 -14.32
CA THR A 44 -10.12 0.93 -14.21
C THR A 44 -9.25 0.91 -12.96
N ALA A 45 -9.35 -0.12 -12.11
CA ALA A 45 -8.60 -0.17 -10.87
C ALA A 45 -7.14 -0.52 -11.10
N SER A 46 -6.26 0.14 -10.35
CA SER A 46 -4.84 -0.22 -10.28
C SER A 46 -4.63 -1.34 -9.27
N ILE A 47 -3.80 -2.32 -9.63
CA ILE A 47 -3.42 -3.41 -8.73
C ILE A 47 -1.92 -3.32 -8.50
N PHE A 48 -1.53 -3.20 -7.24
CA PHE A 48 -0.16 -3.10 -6.80
C PHE A 48 0.22 -4.35 -6.01
N TRP A 49 1.33 -4.99 -6.37
CA TRP A 49 1.83 -6.18 -5.69
C TRP A 49 3.19 -5.89 -5.05
N ILE A 50 3.26 -5.95 -3.72
CA ILE A 50 4.45 -5.71 -2.93
C ILE A 50 5.02 -7.05 -2.48
N ARG A 51 6.28 -7.32 -2.83
CA ARG A 51 7.02 -8.47 -2.31
C ARG A 51 7.69 -8.08 -1.00
N ALA A 52 7.22 -8.61 0.12
CA ALA A 52 7.67 -8.24 1.46
C ALA A 52 8.63 -9.25 2.12
N ASN A 53 9.26 -10.12 1.32
CA ASN A 53 10.23 -11.12 1.80
C ASN A 53 11.42 -10.49 2.53
N THR A 54 11.91 -9.35 2.05
CA THR A 54 12.99 -8.57 2.68
C THR A 54 12.71 -7.07 2.52
N PRO A 55 13.30 -6.20 3.37
CA PRO A 55 13.18 -4.75 3.22
C PRO A 55 13.60 -4.25 1.83
N GLU A 56 14.64 -4.83 1.23
CA GLU A 56 15.13 -4.46 -0.10
C GLU A 56 14.11 -4.79 -1.20
N GLN A 57 13.48 -5.97 -1.13
CA GLN A 57 12.44 -6.36 -2.08
C GLN A 57 11.19 -5.50 -1.95
N MET A 58 10.82 -5.14 -0.71
CA MET A 58 9.72 -4.21 -0.49
C MET A 58 10.04 -2.83 -1.06
N ASN A 59 11.22 -2.29 -0.74
CA ASN A 59 11.67 -0.99 -1.22
C ASN A 59 11.72 -0.95 -2.76
N GLN A 60 12.24 -2.01 -3.39
CA GLN A 60 12.23 -2.15 -4.84
C GLN A 60 10.81 -2.16 -5.41
N SER A 61 9.88 -2.89 -4.78
CA SER A 61 8.48 -2.92 -5.21
C SER A 61 7.85 -1.52 -5.19
N PHE A 62 8.15 -0.68 -4.19
CA PHE A 62 7.68 0.70 -4.14
C PHE A 62 8.33 1.60 -5.20
N LYS A 63 9.63 1.41 -5.49
CA LYS A 63 10.30 2.11 -6.61
C LYS A 63 9.66 1.79 -7.94
N ASP A 64 9.38 0.51 -8.19
CA ASP A 64 8.76 0.04 -9.42
C ASP A 64 7.38 0.69 -9.61
N ILE A 65 6.56 0.74 -8.54
CA ILE A 65 5.25 1.42 -8.56
C ILE A 65 5.41 2.90 -8.84
N ALA A 66 6.35 3.58 -8.17
CA ALA A 66 6.56 5.01 -8.36
C ALA A 66 6.95 5.35 -9.80
N GLN A 67 7.77 4.50 -10.43
CA GLN A 67 8.18 4.65 -11.83
C GLN A 67 7.04 4.36 -12.79
N GLU A 68 6.33 3.24 -12.62
CA GLU A 68 5.22 2.83 -13.50
C GLU A 68 4.08 3.84 -13.47
N CYS A 69 3.77 4.39 -12.29
CA CYS A 69 2.76 5.43 -12.12
C CYS A 69 3.29 6.84 -12.44
N GLN A 70 4.54 6.97 -12.90
CA GLN A 70 5.19 8.24 -13.25
C GLN A 70 5.06 9.30 -12.16
N ILE A 71 5.22 8.89 -10.89
CA ILE A 71 5.10 9.79 -9.75
C ILE A 71 6.26 10.77 -9.79
N SER A 72 5.96 12.06 -9.64
CA SER A 72 7.00 13.10 -9.60
C SER A 72 7.99 12.82 -8.47
N GLY A 73 9.29 12.85 -8.79
CA GLY A 73 10.36 12.52 -7.84
C GLY A 73 10.72 11.03 -7.75
N CYS A 74 10.12 10.14 -8.55
CA CYS A 74 10.42 8.70 -8.52
C CYS A 74 11.87 8.29 -8.87
N HIS A 75 12.66 9.22 -9.43
CA HIS A 75 14.08 9.02 -9.71
C HIS A 75 15.01 9.69 -8.71
N ASP A 76 14.46 10.40 -7.72
CA ASP A 76 15.25 11.00 -6.67
C ASP A 76 15.71 9.92 -5.67
N LEU A 77 17.03 9.77 -5.54
CA LEU A 77 17.63 8.76 -4.66
C LEU A 77 17.54 9.16 -3.18
N GLU A 78 17.29 10.43 -2.87
CA GLU A 78 17.19 10.94 -1.50
C GLU A 78 15.78 10.78 -0.92
N VAL A 79 14.80 10.43 -1.74
CA VAL A 79 13.39 10.32 -1.33
C VAL A 79 13.01 8.87 -1.06
N ASP A 80 12.33 8.63 0.07
CA ASP A 80 11.77 7.33 0.41
C ASP A 80 10.64 6.93 -0.58
N PRO A 81 10.79 5.81 -1.32
CA PRO A 81 9.80 5.33 -2.27
C PRO A 81 8.44 4.98 -1.62
N LEU A 82 8.44 4.43 -0.41
CA LEU A 82 7.22 4.08 0.32
C LEU A 82 6.42 5.35 0.65
N VAL A 83 7.09 6.36 1.20
CA VAL A 83 6.46 7.65 1.53
C VAL A 83 5.91 8.31 0.27
N THR A 84 6.66 8.26 -0.82
CA THR A 84 6.27 8.80 -2.12
C THR A 84 4.98 8.15 -2.65
N VAL A 85 4.93 6.81 -2.69
CA VAL A 85 3.76 6.06 -3.16
C VAL A 85 2.56 6.28 -2.26
N ILE A 86 2.72 6.25 -0.93
CA ILE A 86 1.62 6.47 0.02
C ILE A 86 1.04 7.88 -0.14
N ASN A 87 1.88 8.90 -0.26
CA ASN A 87 1.43 10.28 -0.44
C ASN A 87 0.71 10.47 -1.78
N TRP A 88 1.17 9.80 -2.83
CA TRP A 88 0.47 9.77 -4.11
C TRP A 88 -0.90 9.09 -4.00
N LEU A 89 -0.99 7.90 -3.38
CA LEU A 89 -2.26 7.18 -3.18
C LEU A 89 -3.28 8.02 -2.39
N LYS A 90 -2.84 8.78 -1.38
CA LYS A 90 -3.70 9.69 -0.60
C LYS A 90 -4.25 10.85 -1.42
N LYS A 91 -3.47 11.37 -2.38
CA LYS A 91 -3.87 12.48 -3.27
C LYS A 91 -4.79 12.00 -4.39
N THR A 92 -4.67 10.75 -4.81
CA THR A 92 -5.43 10.17 -5.91
C THR A 92 -6.84 9.79 -5.45
N GLN A 93 -7.67 10.80 -5.16
CA GLN A 93 -9.03 10.64 -4.62
C GLN A 93 -10.02 9.96 -5.59
N ARG A 94 -9.65 9.74 -6.86
CA ARG A 94 -10.55 9.21 -7.90
C ARG A 94 -10.17 7.83 -8.42
N ASN A 95 -9.05 7.24 -7.99
CA ASN A 95 -8.60 5.95 -8.52
C ASN A 95 -8.86 4.85 -7.49
N ILE A 96 -9.68 3.87 -7.88
CA ILE A 96 -9.85 2.63 -7.13
C ILE A 96 -8.54 1.86 -7.24
N TRP A 97 -8.01 1.36 -6.12
CA TRP A 97 -6.81 0.56 -6.11
C TRP A 97 -6.90 -0.60 -5.14
N LEU A 98 -6.14 -1.66 -5.44
CA LEU A 98 -5.88 -2.79 -4.56
C LEU A 98 -4.36 -2.90 -4.38
N MET A 99 -3.92 -2.98 -3.13
CA MET A 99 -2.52 -3.29 -2.81
C MET A 99 -2.48 -4.64 -2.11
N VAL A 100 -1.70 -5.56 -2.67
CA VAL A 100 -1.41 -6.87 -2.09
C VAL A 100 0.01 -6.82 -1.55
N ILE A 101 0.18 -7.13 -0.26
CA ILE A 101 1.49 -7.27 0.37
C ILE A 101 1.67 -8.76 0.66
N ASP A 102 2.54 -9.41 -0.12
CA ASP A 102 2.76 -10.86 -0.09
C ASP A 102 4.06 -11.19 0.64
N ASN A 103 4.09 -12.34 1.33
CA ASN A 103 5.20 -12.79 2.18
C ASN A 103 5.59 -11.78 3.29
N ALA A 104 4.62 -11.10 3.88
CA ALA A 104 4.81 -10.16 4.99
C ALA A 104 4.94 -10.87 6.34
N ASP A 105 5.87 -11.83 6.44
CA ASP A 105 6.01 -12.69 7.61
C ASP A 105 6.65 -11.94 8.81
N ASP A 106 7.48 -10.93 8.54
CA ASP A 106 8.11 -10.08 9.56
C ASP A 106 7.56 -8.65 9.50
N MET A 107 6.36 -8.46 10.05
CA MET A 107 5.70 -7.15 10.11
C MET A 107 6.44 -6.14 11.00
N GLN A 108 7.35 -6.56 11.90
CA GLN A 108 8.15 -5.65 12.72
C GLN A 108 9.24 -4.95 11.89
N ALA A 109 9.80 -5.63 10.89
CA ALA A 109 10.69 -5.01 9.91
C ALA A 109 9.98 -4.02 8.97
N LEU A 110 8.66 -4.19 8.78
CA LEU A 110 7.85 -3.39 7.85
C LEU A 110 7.20 -2.17 8.50
N PHE A 111 6.95 -2.24 9.80
CA PHE A 111 6.44 -1.15 10.62
C PHE A 111 7.30 -1.04 11.87
N PRO A 112 8.41 -0.29 11.83
CA PRO A 112 9.11 0.08 13.04
C PRO A 112 8.09 0.75 13.96
N SER A 113 7.87 0.18 15.15
CA SER A 113 7.04 0.83 16.17
C SER A 113 7.53 2.26 16.38
N GLU A 114 6.63 3.24 16.45
CA GLU A 114 6.93 4.65 16.76
C GLU A 114 7.47 4.80 18.20
N GLY A 115 8.64 4.23 18.49
CA GLY A 115 9.23 4.13 19.83
C GLY A 115 10.75 4.17 19.82
N GLY A 116 11.36 4.75 18.79
CA GLY A 116 12.82 4.78 18.61
C GLY A 116 13.48 6.17 18.64
N TYR A 117 12.81 7.21 19.15
CA TYR A 117 13.39 8.57 19.28
C TYR A 117 13.51 9.06 20.72
N ASP A 118 13.48 8.16 21.71
CA ASP A 118 13.79 8.53 23.09
C ASP A 118 14.88 7.60 23.63
N THR A 119 16.14 7.98 23.40
CA THR A 119 17.30 7.86 24.32
C THR A 119 18.59 8.07 23.51
N ILE A 120 18.89 9.32 23.13
CA ILE A 120 20.27 9.84 23.25
C ILE A 120 20.15 11.25 23.84
N ARG A 121 19.97 11.29 25.16
CA ARG A 121 20.59 12.31 25.99
C ARG A 121 21.70 11.62 26.77
N GLN A 122 22.94 11.89 26.37
CA GLN A 122 24.04 12.31 27.24
C GLN A 122 25.04 13.05 26.37
#